data_AF-A0A524FHN6-F1
#
_entry.id   AF-A0A524FHN6-F1
#
_cell.length_a   1.000
_cell.length_b   1.000
_cell.length_c   1.000
_cell.angle_alpha   90.00
_cell.angle_beta   90.00
_cell.angle_gamma   90.00
#
_symmetry.space_group_name_H-M   'P 1'
#
loop_
_entity.id
_entity.type
_entity.pdbx_description
1 polymer ?
#
loop_
_entity_poly.entity_id
_entity_poly.type
_entity_poly.pdbx_seq_one_letter_code
_entity_poly.pdbx_strand_id
1 'polypeptide(L)'
;MPDSKDNKLIVKLVSCTRCGNAFMIQKGQKKVEELVCDNCLKLEERKRALSKSVEESQKEYERNIKDFKSQLRNAKSEHIKQLYFDKIKERSAALSTSVELLKKIRETNDEKYIEQYKKLFEKLKEENS
;
A
#
# COMPACT_ATOMS: atom_id res chain seq x y z
N MET A 1 6.61 49.92 -17.26
CA MET A 1 6.77 48.62 -16.56
C MET A 1 6.50 48.90 -15.09
N PRO A 2 5.57 48.23 -14.39
CA PRO A 2 5.47 48.39 -12.95
C PRO A 2 6.29 47.30 -12.23
N ASP A 3 7.05 47.76 -11.26
CA ASP A 3 7.96 47.04 -10.39
C ASP A 3 7.32 45.84 -9.68
N SER A 4 8.00 44.69 -9.78
CA SER A 4 7.66 43.48 -9.03
C SER A 4 8.03 43.68 -7.56
N LYS A 5 7.05 44.12 -6.76
CA LYS A 5 7.15 44.20 -5.29
C LYS A 5 7.59 42.87 -4.69
N ASP A 6 8.71 42.93 -3.97
CA ASP A 6 9.17 42.08 -2.88
C ASP A 6 8.24 40.93 -2.46
N ASN A 7 8.29 39.80 -3.18
CA ASN A 7 7.78 38.53 -2.68
C ASN A 7 8.83 37.89 -1.74
N LYS A 8 9.16 38.57 -0.63
CA LYS A 8 9.95 37.96 0.44
C LYS A 8 9.07 36.92 1.14
N LEU A 9 9.25 35.65 0.79
CA LEU A 9 8.66 34.51 1.50
C LEU A 9 9.12 34.54 2.97
N ILE A 10 8.30 35.12 3.84
CA ILE A 10 8.57 35.09 5.29
C ILE A 10 8.17 33.70 5.79
N VAL A 11 9.16 32.86 6.02
CA VAL A 11 9.01 31.49 6.49
C VAL A 11 9.40 31.37 7.97
N LYS A 12 8.76 30.45 8.69
CA LYS A 12 9.09 30.08 10.07
C LYS A 12 9.47 28.61 10.12
N LEU A 13 10.59 28.31 10.77
CA LEU A 13 10.99 26.93 11.05
C LEU A 13 10.14 26.37 12.21
N VAL A 14 9.53 25.21 12.01
CA VAL A 14 8.71 24.50 12.99
C VAL A 14 9.04 23.02 12.98
N SER A 15 8.88 22.34 14.10
CA SER A 15 9.09 20.89 14.21
C SER A 15 7.83 20.11 13.82
N CYS A 16 8.00 19.05 13.02
CA CYS A 16 6.93 18.11 12.69
C CYS A 16 6.45 17.38 13.94
N THR A 17 5.14 17.38 14.19
CA THR A 17 4.53 16.65 15.31
C THR A 17 4.70 15.13 15.21
N ARG A 18 4.88 14.59 14.00
CA ARG A 18 4.98 13.14 13.75
C ARG A 18 6.40 12.59 13.79
N CYS A 19 7.37 13.31 13.23
CA CYS A 19 8.75 12.84 13.10
C CYS A 19 9.80 13.73 13.77
N GLY A 20 9.40 14.85 14.38
CA GLY A 20 10.32 15.79 15.04
C GLY A 20 11.16 16.65 14.08
N ASN A 21 11.23 16.31 12.79
CA ASN A 21 12.03 17.05 11.82
C ASN A 21 11.54 18.48 11.63
N ALA A 22 12.49 19.41 11.58
CA ALA A 22 12.20 20.81 11.32
C ALA A 22 11.83 21.04 9.84
N PHE A 23 10.77 21.80 9.58
CA PHE A 23 10.33 22.20 8.25
C PHE A 23 9.82 23.65 8.25
N MET A 24 9.79 24.28 7.08
CA MET A 24 9.43 25.69 6.94
C MET A 24 7.95 25.86 6.60
N ILE A 25 7.25 26.73 7.32
CA ILE A 25 5.87 27.12 7.04
C ILE A 25 5.76 28.62 6.76
N GLN A 26 4.79 29.06 5.97
CA GLN A 26 4.59 30.49 5.74
C GLN A 26 4.05 31.18 6.99
N LYS A 27 4.60 32.35 7.31
CA LYS A 27 4.19 33.13 8.48
C LYS A 27 2.76 33.63 8.29
N GLY A 28 1.80 33.05 9.02
CA GLY A 28 0.38 33.37 8.91
C GLY A 28 -0.52 32.22 8.45
N GLN A 29 0.05 31.07 8.04
CA GLN A 29 -0.74 29.84 7.90
C GLN A 29 -1.39 29.52 9.26
N LYS A 30 -2.73 29.36 9.25
CA LYS A 30 -3.54 29.03 10.43
C LYS A 30 -2.88 27.86 11.16
N LYS A 31 -2.74 28.00 12.49
CA LYS A 31 -2.28 26.92 13.39
C LYS A 31 -3.24 25.74 13.23
N VAL A 32 -2.92 24.84 12.31
CA VAL A 32 -3.49 23.49 12.32
C VAL A 32 -2.93 22.84 13.58
N GLU A 33 -3.80 22.24 14.39
CA GLU A 33 -3.42 21.63 15.68
C GLU A 33 -2.29 20.59 15.53
N GLU A 34 -2.14 20.01 14.33
CA GLU A 34 -0.99 19.19 13.96
C GLU A 34 -0.19 19.84 12.81
N LEU A 35 1.05 20.25 13.12
CA LEU A 35 2.03 20.68 12.12
C LEU A 35 2.81 19.46 11.61
N VAL A 36 2.32 18.88 10.51
CA VAL A 36 2.93 17.71 9.87
C VAL A 36 3.75 18.14 8.65
N CYS A 37 4.97 17.64 8.51
CA CYS A 37 5.81 17.95 7.35
C CYS A 37 5.34 17.21 6.09
N ASP A 38 5.65 17.77 4.91
CA ASP A 38 5.31 17.18 3.61
C ASP A 38 5.76 15.72 3.47
N ASN A 39 6.88 15.34 4.06
CA ASN A 39 7.37 13.97 3.97
C ASN A 39 6.44 12.99 4.72
N CYS A 40 5.94 13.38 5.89
CA CYS A 40 4.97 12.57 6.63
C CYS A 40 3.63 12.49 5.90
N LEU A 41 3.16 13.59 5.30
CA LEU A 41 1.94 13.59 4.48
C LEU A 41 2.08 12.66 3.27
N LYS A 42 3.20 12.75 2.54
CA LYS A 42 3.50 11.85 1.40
C LYS A 42 3.60 10.38 1.84
N LEU A 43 4.17 10.12 3.02
CA LEU A 43 4.24 8.76 3.57
C LEU A 43 2.84 8.22 3.86
N GLU A 44 1.95 9.01 4.45
CA GLU A 44 0.56 8.62 4.70
C GLU A 44 -0.23 8.39 3.41
N GLU A 45 -0.10 9.27 2.42
CA GLU A 45 -0.71 9.08 1.11
C GLU A 45 -0.25 7.78 0.44
N ARG A 46 1.06 7.50 0.48
CA ARG A 46 1.63 6.24 -0.01
C ARG A 46 1.06 5.04 0.74
N LYS A 47 0.98 5.09 2.08
CA LYS A 47 0.38 4.02 2.89
C LYS A 47 -1.09 3.79 2.54
N ARG A 48 -1.85 4.86 2.29
CA ARG A 48 -3.27 4.79 1.92
C ARG A 48 -3.47 4.20 0.52
N ALA A 49 -2.68 4.64 -0.46
CA ALA A 49 -2.69 4.09 -1.81
C ALA A 49 -2.32 2.60 -1.80
N LEU A 50 -1.30 2.24 -1.01
CA LEU A 50 -0.90 0.84 -0.84
C LEU A 50 -2.04 0.01 -0.24
N SER A 51 -2.68 0.50 0.83
CA SER A 51 -3.78 -0.21 1.49
C SER A 51 -4.94 -0.49 0.52
N LYS A 52 -5.33 0.49 -0.30
CA LYS A 52 -6.36 0.31 -1.33
C LYS A 52 -5.96 -0.74 -2.37
N SER A 53 -4.74 -0.65 -2.89
CA SER A 53 -4.22 -1.64 -3.83
C SER A 53 -4.22 -3.04 -3.22
N VAL A 54 -3.95 -3.16 -1.92
CA VAL A 54 -4.01 -4.45 -1.23
C VAL A 54 -5.43 -4.98 -1.14
N GLU A 55 -6.38 -4.15 -0.74
CA GLU A 55 -7.79 -4.56 -0.67
C GLU A 55 -8.32 -5.04 -2.03
N GLU A 56 -7.93 -4.38 -3.12
CA GLU A 56 -8.27 -4.80 -4.48
C GLU A 56 -7.65 -6.16 -4.82
N SER A 57 -6.38 -6.35 -4.48
CA SER A 57 -5.66 -7.62 -4.69
C SER A 57 -6.28 -8.77 -3.89
N GLN A 58 -6.67 -8.53 -2.64
CA GLN A 58 -7.34 -9.52 -1.80
C GLN A 58 -8.68 -9.96 -2.41
N LYS A 59 -9.48 -9.01 -2.91
CA LYS A 59 -10.73 -9.30 -3.62
C LYS A 59 -10.51 -10.11 -4.89
N GLU A 60 -9.39 -9.91 -5.58
CA GLU A 60 -9.02 -10.71 -6.75
C GLU A 60 -8.64 -12.15 -6.36
N TYR A 61 -7.81 -12.33 -5.33
CA TYR A 61 -7.43 -13.65 -4.83
C TYR A 61 -8.64 -14.44 -4.33
N GLU A 62 -9.56 -13.81 -3.61
CA GLU A 62 -10.79 -14.44 -3.16
C GLU A 62 -11.66 -14.91 -4.33
N ARG A 63 -11.77 -14.09 -5.39
CA ARG A 63 -12.48 -14.46 -6.62
C ARG A 63 -11.82 -15.66 -7.29
N ASN A 64 -10.51 -15.63 -7.50
CA ASN A 64 -9.78 -16.73 -8.14
C ASN A 64 -9.88 -18.04 -7.33
N ILE A 65 -9.78 -17.98 -6.00
CA ILE A 65 -9.97 -19.16 -5.14
C ILE A 65 -11.38 -19.72 -5.30
N LYS A 66 -12.40 -18.85 -5.38
CA LYS A 66 -13.80 -19.28 -5.59
C LYS A 66 -13.97 -19.97 -6.95
N ASP A 67 -13.34 -19.44 -7.99
CA ASP A 67 -13.38 -20.00 -9.34
C ASP A 67 -12.66 -21.35 -9.42
N PHE A 68 -11.46 -21.47 -8.84
CA PHE A 68 -10.76 -22.75 -8.76
C PHE A 68 -11.53 -23.78 -7.94
N LYS A 69 -12.19 -23.39 -6.85
CA LYS A 69 -13.09 -24.29 -6.10
C LYS A 69 -14.27 -24.76 -6.96
N SER A 70 -14.79 -23.91 -7.83
CA SER A 70 -15.86 -24.28 -8.78
C SER A 70 -15.34 -25.28 -9.82
N GLN A 71 -14.18 -25.01 -10.42
CA GLN A 71 -13.54 -25.88 -11.40
C GLN A 71 -13.14 -27.23 -10.78
N LEU A 72 -12.65 -27.24 -9.54
CA LEU A 72 -12.35 -28.44 -8.77
C LEU A 72 -13.58 -29.34 -8.58
N ARG A 73 -14.74 -28.75 -8.22
CA ARG A 73 -15.99 -29.52 -8.07
C ARG A 73 -16.46 -30.15 -9.37
N ASN A 74 -16.23 -29.48 -10.49
CA ASN A 74 -16.66 -29.94 -11.81
C ASN A 74 -15.62 -30.85 -12.50
N ALA A 75 -14.40 -30.91 -11.98
CA ALA A 75 -13.31 -31.70 -12.54
C ALA A 75 -13.57 -33.20 -12.36
N LYS A 76 -13.57 -33.93 -13.49
CA LYS A 76 -13.78 -35.39 -13.51
C LYS A 76 -12.49 -36.18 -13.31
N SER A 77 -11.36 -35.63 -13.73
CA SER A 77 -10.04 -36.27 -13.63
C SER A 77 -9.36 -35.93 -12.31
N GLU A 78 -8.77 -36.93 -11.67
CA GLU A 78 -8.03 -36.76 -10.40
C GLU A 78 -6.79 -35.87 -10.58
N HIS A 79 -6.10 -35.97 -11.72
CA HIS A 79 -4.98 -35.10 -12.04
C HIS A 79 -5.40 -33.63 -12.16
N ILE A 80 -6.55 -33.37 -12.79
CA ILE A 80 -7.10 -32.01 -12.92
C ILE A 80 -7.52 -31.47 -11.55
N LYS A 81 -8.08 -32.31 -10.69
CA LYS A 81 -8.41 -31.92 -9.32
C LYS A 81 -7.17 -31.54 -8.52
N GLN A 82 -6.10 -32.34 -8.61
CA GLN A 82 -4.83 -32.05 -7.96
C GLN A 82 -4.28 -30.69 -8.39
N LEU A 83 -4.31 -30.39 -9.70
CA LEU A 83 -3.86 -29.12 -10.25
C LEU A 83 -4.64 -27.92 -9.69
N TYR A 84 -5.97 -28.01 -9.61
CA TYR A 84 -6.77 -26.94 -9.00
C TYR A 84 -6.55 -26.83 -7.49
N PHE A 85 -6.33 -27.95 -6.81
CA PHE A 85 -6.04 -27.96 -5.38
C PHE A 85 -4.70 -27.26 -5.07
N ASP A 86 -3.67 -27.49 -5.88
CA ASP A 86 -2.38 -26.84 -5.74
C ASP A 86 -2.48 -25.33 -6.03
N LYS A 87 -3.22 -24.93 -7.08
CA LYS A 87 -3.53 -23.52 -7.35
C LYS A 87 -4.28 -22.84 -6.19
N ILE A 88 -5.24 -23.53 -5.56
CA ILE A 88 -5.94 -23.01 -4.38
C ILE A 88 -4.98 -22.80 -3.21
N LYS A 89 -4.08 -23.77 -2.95
CA LYS A 89 -3.09 -23.67 -1.87
C LYS A 89 -2.15 -22.49 -2.08
N GLU A 90 -1.60 -22.36 -3.28
CA GLU A 90 -0.68 -21.29 -3.64
C GLU A 90 -1.33 -19.91 -3.45
N ARG A 91 -2.55 -19.72 -3.96
CA ARG A 91 -3.28 -18.45 -3.80
C ARG A 91 -3.69 -18.18 -2.35
N SER A 92 -3.99 -19.22 -1.57
CA SER A 92 -4.28 -19.06 -0.13
C SER A 92 -3.03 -18.66 0.66
N ALA A 93 -1.86 -19.21 0.31
CA ALA A 93 -0.58 -18.83 0.93
C ALA A 93 -0.18 -17.40 0.57
N ALA A 94 -0.36 -17.00 -0.68
CA ALA A 94 -0.18 -15.63 -1.14
C ALA A 94 -1.09 -14.63 -0.39
N LEU A 95 -2.38 -14.98 -0.25
CA LEU A 95 -3.33 -14.17 0.51
C LEU A 95 -2.91 -14.01 1.98
N SER A 96 -2.50 -15.11 2.62
CA SER A 96 -2.02 -15.10 4.00
C SER A 96 -0.79 -14.20 4.17
N THR A 97 0.18 -14.32 3.25
CA THR A 97 1.38 -13.48 3.22
C THR A 97 1.04 -12.00 3.02
N SER A 98 0.06 -11.71 2.17
CA SER A 98 -0.43 -10.35 1.92
C SER A 98 -0.98 -9.68 3.20
N VAL A 99 -1.71 -10.45 4.02
CA VAL A 99 -2.28 -9.99 5.29
C VAL A 99 -1.19 -9.73 6.32
N GLU A 100 -0.19 -10.60 6.41
CA GLU A 100 0.94 -10.41 7.32
C GLU A 100 1.79 -9.18 6.97
N LEU A 101 2.10 -8.99 5.68
CA LEU A 101 2.84 -7.81 5.22
C LEU A 101 2.08 -6.53 5.54
N LEU A 102 0.76 -6.52 5.37
CA LEU A 102 -0.07 -5.39 5.79
C LEU A 102 -0.01 -5.09 7.29
N LYS A 103 -0.05 -6.13 8.13
CA LYS A 103 0.11 -5.94 9.58
C LYS A 103 1.46 -5.28 9.89
N LYS A 104 2.54 -5.80 9.30
CA LYS A 104 3.90 -5.22 9.46
C LYS A 104 4.00 -3.79 8.94
N ILE A 105 3.35 -3.44 7.83
CA ILE A 105 3.31 -2.06 7.29
C ILE A 105 2.54 -1.10 8.20
N ARG A 106 1.52 -1.59 8.93
CA ARG A 106 0.79 -0.78 9.92
C ARG A 106 1.59 -0.61 11.21
N GLU A 107 2.25 -1.68 11.66
CA GLU A 107 2.99 -1.73 12.92
C GLU A 107 4.37 -1.07 12.82
N THR A 108 4.93 -0.97 11.60
CA THR A 108 6.28 -0.44 11.37
C THR A 108 6.30 0.67 10.32
N ASN A 109 7.28 1.56 10.41
CA ASN A 109 7.55 2.57 9.36
C ASN A 109 8.57 2.06 8.32
N ASP A 110 8.76 0.75 8.20
CA ASP A 110 9.81 0.15 7.38
C ASP A 110 9.33 -0.06 5.93
N GLU A 111 9.92 0.69 4.99
CA GLU A 111 9.59 0.62 3.57
C GLU A 111 9.89 -0.75 2.95
N LYS A 112 10.73 -1.60 3.56
CA LYS A 112 11.05 -2.93 3.02
C LYS A 112 9.81 -3.82 2.91
N TYR A 113 8.86 -3.70 3.83
CA TYR A 113 7.63 -4.51 3.80
C TYR A 113 6.69 -4.06 2.68
N ILE A 114 6.75 -2.77 2.33
CA ILE A 114 6.03 -2.21 1.19
C ILE A 114 6.61 -2.76 -0.12
N GLU A 115 7.94 -2.85 -0.24
CA GLU A 115 8.57 -3.48 -1.41
C GLU A 115 8.29 -4.98 -1.51
N GLN A 116 8.37 -5.72 -0.39
CA GLN A 116 8.04 -7.14 -0.37
C GLN A 116 6.60 -7.39 -0.81
N TYR A 117 5.68 -6.52 -0.39
CA TYR A 117 4.29 -6.57 -0.83
C TYR A 117 4.14 -6.37 -2.34
N LYS A 118 4.81 -5.35 -2.90
CA LYS A 118 4.80 -5.10 -4.35
C LYS A 118 5.36 -6.28 -5.14
N LYS A 119 6.47 -6.87 -4.69
CA LYS A 119 7.09 -8.03 -5.35
C LYS A 119 6.17 -9.25 -5.33
N LEU A 120 5.51 -9.51 -4.20
CA LEU A 120 4.52 -10.57 -4.09
C LEU A 120 3.39 -10.36 -5.12
N PHE A 121 2.92 -9.12 -5.25
CA PHE A 121 1.83 -8.78 -6.15
C PHE A 121 2.21 -8.91 -7.63
N GLU A 122 3.38 -8.42 -8.04
CA GLU A 122 3.86 -8.54 -9.42
C GLU A 122 4.03 -10.02 -9.83
N LYS A 123 4.65 -10.84 -8.98
CA LYS A 123 4.78 -12.29 -9.24
C LYS A 123 3.43 -12.95 -9.48
N LEU A 124 2.42 -12.56 -8.70
CA LEU A 124 1.09 -13.15 -8.78
C LEU A 124 0.28 -12.70 -10.00
N LYS A 125 0.58 -11.52 -10.56
CA LYS A 125 0.05 -11.04 -11.84
C LYS A 125 0.65 -11.79 -13.02
N GLU A 126 1.97 -12.01 -13.00
CA GLU A 126 2.66 -12.80 -14.02
C GLU A 126 2.11 -14.22 -14.09
N GLU A 127 1.79 -14.83 -12.94
CA GLU A 127 1.18 -16.17 -12.88
C GLU A 127 -0.31 -16.23 -13.28
N ASN A 128 -0.98 -15.08 -13.45
CA ASN A 128 -2.39 -14.97 -13.85
C ASN A 128 -2.57 -14.48 -15.30
N SER A 129 -1.49 -14.05 -15.97
CA SER A 129 -1.49 -13.58 -17.37
C SER A 129 -1.22 -14.72 -18.33
#